data_AF-A0A9D0L5M3-F1
#
_entry.id   AF-A0A9D0L5M3-F1
#
_cell.length_a   1.000
_cell.length_b   1.000
_cell.length_c   1.000
_cell.angle_alpha   90.00
_cell.angle_beta   90.00
_cell.angle_gamma   90.00
#
_symmetry.space_group_name_H-M   'P 1'
#
loop_
_entity.id
_entity.type
_entity.pdbx_description
1 polymer ?
#
loop_
_entity_poly.entity_id
_entity_poly.type
_entity_poly.pdbx_seq_one_letter_code
_entity_poly.pdbx_strand_id
1 'polypeptide(L)' 'PDTIEFWPHRENRLHERVLYRRGPDDGWTTSLLYP' A
#
# COMPACT_ATOMS: atom_id res chain seq x y z
N PRO A 1 -0.07 -14.45 -1.40
CA PRO A 1 0.52 -13.42 -0.52
C PRO A 1 -0.61 -12.70 0.23
N ASP A 2 -0.43 -12.44 1.53
CA ASP A 2 -1.47 -11.80 2.36
C ASP A 2 -1.39 -10.28 2.33
N THR A 3 -0.22 -9.74 1.96
CA THR A 3 0.05 -8.30 1.90
C THR A 3 1.05 -7.98 0.79
N ILE A 4 0.82 -6.86 0.09
CA ILE A 4 1.71 -6.33 -0.96
C ILE A 4 1.83 -4.82 -0.75
N GLU A 5 3.04 -4.29 -0.71
CA GLU A 5 3.29 -2.86 -0.57
C GLU A 5 3.99 -2.29 -1.81
N PHE A 6 3.49 -1.15 -2.29
CA PHE A 6 4.13 -0.36 -3.34
C PHE A 6 4.67 0.94 -2.75
N TRP A 7 5.98 1.13 -2.89
CA TRP A 7 6.70 2.31 -2.43
C TRP A 7 7.49 2.93 -3.60
N PRO A 8 6.84 3.79 -4.41
CA PRO A 8 7.53 4.50 -5.47
C PRO A 8 8.50 5.53 -4.91
N HIS A 9 9.68 5.62 -5.52
CA HIS A 9 10.60 6.72 -5.24
C HIS A 9 9.97 8.06 -5.67
N ARG A 10 10.18 9.09 -4.85
CA ARG A 10 9.81 10.48 -5.11
C ARG A 10 10.95 11.37 -4.65
N GLU A 11 11.20 12.46 -5.39
CA GLU A 11 12.28 13.40 -5.06
C GLU A 11 11.96 14.23 -3.81
N ASN A 12 10.67 14.47 -3.53
CA ASN A 12 10.23 15.05 -2.28
C ASN A 12 10.11 13.96 -1.20
N ARG A 13 10.34 14.32 0.07
CA ARG A 13 10.30 13.38 1.21
C ARG A 13 8.87 12.91 1.54
N LEU A 14 7.87 13.29 0.76
CA LEU A 14 6.49 12.88 0.93
C LEU A 14 6.23 11.66 0.04
N HIS A 15 6.56 10.48 0.57
CA HIS A 15 6.32 9.24 -0.14
C HIS A 15 4.89 8.76 0.07
N GLU A 16 4.14 8.62 -1.02
CA GLU A 16 2.91 7.86 -1.01
C GLU A 16 3.25 6.37 -0.98
N ARG A 17 2.77 5.67 0.04
CA ARG A 17 2.93 4.21 0.16
C ARG A 17 1.54 3.57 0.06
N VAL A 18 1.36 2.68 -0.90
CA VAL A 18 0.08 1.98 -1.11
C VAL A 18 0.20 0.56 -0.60
N LEU A 19 -0.68 0.19 0.31
CA LEU A 19 -0.72 -1.14 0.90
C LEU A 19 -1.97 -1.90 0.45
N TYR A 20 -1.75 -3.09 -0.09
CA TYR A 20 -2.79 -4.05 -0.42
C TYR A 20 -2.82 -5.15 0.64
N ARG A 21 -4.01 -5.46 1.17
CA ARG A 21 -4.24 -6.61 2.06
C ARG A 21 -5.37 -7.47 1.55
N ARG A 22 -5.22 -8.79 1.70
CA ARG A 22 -6.32 -9.73 1.45
C ARG A 22 -7.48 -9.44 2.41
N GLY A 23 -8.65 -9.23 1.84
CA GLY A 23 -9.90 -9.06 2.57
C GLY A 23 -10.55 -10.41 2.89
N PRO A 24 -11.59 -10.41 3.75
CA PRO A 24 -12.30 -11.62 4.15
C PRO A 24 -13.01 -12.34 2.99
N ASP A 25 -13.40 -11.61 1.94
CA ASP A 25 -14.15 -12.14 0.79
C ASP A 25 -13.24 -12.50 -0.41
N ASP A 26 -11.98 -12.85 -0.13
CA ASP A 26 -10.91 -13.10 -1.13
C ASP A 26 -10.64 -11.90 -2.08
N GLY A 27 -11.22 -10.74 -1.77
CA GLY A 27 -10.93 -9.46 -2.40
C GLY A 27 -9.67 -8.79 -1.86
N TRP A 28 -9.39 -7.59 -2.36
CA TRP A 28 -8.29 -6.75 -1.87
C TRP A 28 -8.82 -5.46 -1.25
N THR A 29 -8.21 -5.06 -0.14
CA THR A 29 -8.40 -3.74 0.46
C THR A 29 -7.14 -2.91 0.26
N THR A 30 -7.31 -1.60 0.07
CA THR A 30 -6.22 -0.65 -0.17
C THR A 30 -6.14 0.41 0.90
N SER A 31 -4.93 0.77 1.32
CA SER A 31 -4.68 1.84 2.29
C SER A 31 -3.53 2.73 1.81
N LEU A 32 -3.64 4.04 2.05
CA LEU A 32 -2.51 4.96 1.96
C LEU A 32 -1.79 4.98 3.30
N LEU A 33 -0.47 4.80 3.27
CA LEU A 33 0.41 5.05 4.40
C LEU A 33 1.16 6.35 4.14
N TYR A 34 1.15 7.23 5.13
CA TYR A 34 1.98 8.43 5.15
C TYR A 34 3.26 8.14 5.95
N PRO A 35 4.38 8.81 5.62
CA PRO A 35 5.56 8.82 6.48
C PRO A 35 5.31 9.55 7.80
#